data_AF-G9QJV2-F1
#
_entry.id   AF-G9QJV2-F1
#
_cell.length_a   1.000
_cell.length_b   1.000
_cell.length_c   1.000
_cell.angle_alpha   90.00
_cell.angle_beta   90.00
_cell.angle_gamma   90.00
#
_symmetry.space_group_name_H-M   'P 1'
#
loop_
_entity.id
_entity.type
_entity.pdbx_description
1 polymer ?
#
loop_
_entity_poly.entity_id
_entity_poly.type
_entity_poly.pdbx_seq_one_letter_code
_entity_poly.pdbx_strand_id
1 'polypeptide(L)'
;MSSTKKWLIPKQHGAWAMLTIPFFLGAYAGGFTWLHIPLFIGWLALYLATYPLLTAIKLKRKEYLPWFYRYSVVAVLMFVIPIYYQVKLLYFGIAMVPFFIINIYYARKKKERDFVNDVAAITSFCIGGLASFYMGNGQFTMTALELFMFCFLFFIGSTFYVKTMIREKIILSINGFPGDIIYY
;
A
#
# COMPACT_ATOMS: atom_id res chain seq x y z
N MET A 1 20.19 -28.14 -5.49
CA MET A 1 20.10 -26.70 -5.15
C MET A 1 19.01 -26.52 -4.11
N SER A 2 19.36 -26.24 -2.85
CA SER A 2 18.37 -26.09 -1.77
C SER A 2 17.51 -24.85 -2.00
N SER A 3 16.25 -25.03 -2.36
CA SER A 3 15.27 -23.95 -2.38
C SER A 3 14.94 -23.57 -0.94
N THR A 4 15.76 -22.71 -0.32
CA THR A 4 15.33 -21.98 0.88
C THR A 4 13.99 -21.33 0.53
N LYS A 5 12.89 -21.78 1.15
CA LYS A 5 11.56 -21.17 1.08
C LYS A 5 11.70 -19.73 1.54
N LYS A 6 12.04 -18.84 0.62
CA LYS A 6 12.22 -17.43 0.92
C LYS A 6 10.82 -16.85 0.99
N TRP A 7 10.38 -16.54 2.20
CA TRP A 7 9.11 -15.87 2.44
C TRP A 7 9.05 -14.62 1.58
N LEU A 8 8.03 -14.55 0.73
CA LEU A 8 7.94 -13.57 -0.33
C LEU A 8 7.28 -12.30 0.22
N ILE A 9 8.04 -11.54 1.02
CA ILE A 9 7.58 -10.33 1.71
C ILE A 9 8.17 -9.08 1.03
N PRO A 10 7.39 -7.99 0.86
CA PRO A 10 7.90 -6.72 0.36
C PRO A 10 9.04 -6.18 1.23
N LYS A 11 10.19 -5.88 0.61
CA LYS A 11 11.39 -5.34 1.30
C LYS A 11 11.36 -3.83 1.52
N GLN A 12 10.28 -3.15 1.14
CA GLN A 12 10.21 -1.69 1.17
C GLN A 12 9.68 -1.22 2.52
N HIS A 13 10.59 -0.81 3.42
CA HIS A 13 10.24 -0.32 4.76
C HIS A 13 9.25 0.87 4.74
N GLY A 14 9.40 1.79 3.77
CA GLY A 14 8.49 2.94 3.63
C GLY A 14 7.04 2.55 3.28
N ALA A 15 6.84 1.47 2.51
CA ALA A 15 5.50 1.00 2.15
C ALA A 15 4.72 0.46 3.36
N TRP A 16 5.41 -0.04 4.40
CA TRP A 16 4.78 -0.45 5.65
C TRP A 16 4.19 0.74 6.40
N ALA A 17 4.90 1.87 6.46
CA ALA A 17 4.37 3.08 7.07
C ALA A 17 3.15 3.60 6.30
N MET A 18 3.20 3.59 4.96
CA MET A 18 2.08 3.98 4.10
C MET A 18 0.87 3.05 4.28
N LEU A 19 1.08 1.76 4.55
CA LEU A 19 0.01 0.79 4.83
C LEU A 19 -0.65 1.04 6.19
N THR A 20 0.15 1.29 7.24
CA THR A 20 -0.32 1.29 8.62
C THR A 20 -0.82 2.65 9.09
N ILE A 21 -0.13 3.74 8.74
CA ILE A 21 -0.43 5.07 9.29
C ILE A 21 -1.83 5.56 8.87
N PRO A 22 -2.22 5.58 7.58
CA PRO A 22 -3.57 6.00 7.20
C PRO A 22 -4.65 5.14 7.85
N PHE A 23 -4.38 3.83 7.98
CA PHE A 23 -5.32 2.89 8.59
C PHE A 23 -5.58 3.21 10.06
N PHE A 24 -4.53 3.36 10.87
CA PHE A 24 -4.68 3.62 12.31
C PHE A 24 -5.15 5.04 12.61
N LEU A 25 -4.73 6.03 11.81
CA LEU A 25 -5.29 7.39 11.91
C LEU A 25 -6.78 7.38 11.59
N GLY A 26 -7.19 6.65 10.54
CA GLY A 26 -8.59 6.44 10.20
C GLY A 26 -9.37 5.82 11.36
N ALA A 27 -8.86 4.73 11.93
CA ALA A 27 -9.49 4.05 13.06
C ALA A 27 -9.63 4.97 14.29
N TYR A 28 -8.59 5.74 14.58
CA TYR A 28 -8.58 6.69 15.69
C TYR A 28 -9.63 7.80 15.50
N ALA A 29 -9.60 8.46 14.34
CA ALA A 29 -10.50 9.57 14.05
C ALA A 29 -11.96 9.12 13.82
N GLY A 30 -12.17 7.92 13.29
CA GLY A 30 -13.48 7.33 13.05
C GLY A 30 -14.11 6.70 14.30
N GLY A 31 -13.30 6.41 15.33
CA GLY A 31 -13.69 5.69 16.53
C GLY A 31 -13.29 4.22 16.45
N PHE A 32 -12.42 3.79 17.37
CA PHE A 32 -11.95 2.41 17.40
C PHE A 32 -13.09 1.42 17.71
N THR A 33 -13.12 0.34 16.95
CA THR A 33 -14.03 -0.80 17.15
C THR A 33 -13.26 -2.10 16.99
N TRP A 34 -13.76 -3.19 17.57
CA TRP A 34 -13.14 -4.51 17.43
C TRP A 34 -13.08 -4.99 15.98
N LEU A 35 -13.96 -4.47 15.10
CA LEU A 35 -13.99 -4.78 13.66
C LEU A 35 -12.75 -4.27 12.91
N HIS A 36 -11.99 -3.35 13.48
CA HIS A 36 -10.71 -2.91 12.92
C HIS A 36 -9.65 -4.02 12.92
N ILE A 37 -9.74 -4.99 13.84
CA ILE A 37 -8.80 -6.11 13.90
C ILE A 37 -8.92 -7.00 12.65
N PRO A 38 -10.09 -7.61 12.35
CA PRO A 38 -10.23 -8.39 11.13
C PRO A 38 -10.07 -7.53 9.88
N LEU A 39 -10.51 -6.27 9.89
CA LEU A 39 -10.29 -5.35 8.76
C LEU A 39 -8.79 -5.14 8.48
N PHE A 40 -7.97 -4.93 9.52
CA PHE A 40 -6.53 -4.74 9.37
C PHE A 40 -5.82 -6.02 8.92
N ILE A 41 -6.19 -7.18 9.45
CA ILE A 41 -5.60 -8.46 9.02
C ILE A 41 -5.94 -8.72 7.55
N GLY A 42 -7.18 -8.46 7.13
CA GLY A 42 -7.60 -8.56 5.74
C GLY A 42 -6.83 -7.61 4.83
N TRP A 43 -6.66 -6.36 5.27
CA TRP A 43 -5.90 -5.33 4.60
C TRP A 43 -4.42 -5.69 4.44
N LEU A 44 -3.79 -6.17 5.51
CA LEU A 44 -2.41 -6.64 5.49
C LEU A 44 -2.24 -7.84 4.57
N ALA A 45 -3.14 -8.82 4.63
CA ALA A 45 -3.12 -9.99 3.76
C ALA A 45 -3.30 -9.59 2.28
N LEU A 46 -4.17 -8.63 1.98
CA LEU A 46 -4.35 -8.10 0.62
C LEU A 46 -3.07 -7.41 0.11
N TYR A 47 -2.42 -6.61 0.95
CA TYR A 47 -1.12 -6.01 0.63
C TYR A 47 -0.05 -7.08 0.35
N LEU A 48 0.03 -8.12 1.20
CA LEU A 48 0.95 -9.24 1.00
C LEU A 48 0.63 -10.06 -0.27
N ALA A 49 -0.65 -10.17 -0.66
CA ALA A 49 -1.06 -10.85 -1.90
C ALA A 49 -0.63 -10.07 -3.16
N THR A 50 -0.60 -8.74 -3.09
CA THR A 50 -0.20 -7.88 -4.21
C THR A 50 1.21 -8.20 -4.69
N TYR A 51 2.16 -8.45 -3.78
CA TYR A 51 3.55 -8.71 -4.13
C TYR A 51 3.80 -9.95 -5.01
N PRO A 52 3.36 -11.19 -4.64
CA PRO A 52 3.49 -12.36 -5.50
C PRO A 52 2.76 -12.20 -6.83
N LEU A 53 1.61 -11.51 -6.84
CA LEU A 53 0.86 -11.28 -8.07
C LEU A 53 1.63 -10.37 -9.04
N LEU A 54 2.09 -9.20 -8.59
CA LEU A 54 2.87 -8.29 -9.42
C LEU A 54 4.19 -8.93 -9.86
N THR A 55 4.82 -9.73 -8.99
CA THR A 55 6.03 -10.49 -9.32
C THR A 55 5.77 -11.55 -10.40
N ALA A 56 4.66 -12.30 -10.29
CA ALA A 56 4.25 -13.28 -11.30
C ALA A 56 4.06 -12.62 -12.67
N ILE A 57 3.40 -11.45 -12.69
CA ILE A 57 3.12 -10.67 -13.89
C ILE A 57 4.41 -10.13 -14.50
N LYS A 58 5.27 -9.51 -13.69
CA LYS A 58 6.55 -8.92 -14.10
C LYS A 58 7.51 -9.95 -14.69
N LEU A 59 7.62 -11.11 -14.04
CA LEU A 59 8.54 -12.18 -14.43
C LEU A 59 7.91 -13.18 -15.42
N LYS A 60 6.59 -13.09 -15.65
CA LYS A 60 5.80 -14.09 -16.40
C LYS A 60 5.93 -15.51 -15.84
N ARG A 61 6.06 -15.65 -14.51
CA ARG A 61 6.25 -16.94 -13.82
C ARG A 61 5.07 -17.25 -12.92
N LYS A 62 4.35 -18.34 -13.22
CA LYS A 62 3.16 -18.77 -12.47
C LYS A 62 3.49 -19.35 -11.08
N GLU A 63 4.75 -19.68 -10.81
CA GLU A 63 5.21 -20.24 -9.53
C GLU A 63 4.93 -19.35 -8.31
N TYR A 64 4.73 -18.05 -8.52
CA TYR A 64 4.40 -17.10 -7.44
C TYR A 64 2.90 -17.04 -7.14
N LEU A 65 2.03 -17.53 -8.04
CA LEU A 65 0.57 -17.48 -7.86
C LEU A 65 0.04 -18.28 -6.66
N PRO A 66 0.59 -19.45 -6.28
CA PRO A 66 0.17 -20.14 -5.05
C PRO A 66 0.28 -19.26 -3.79
N TRP A 67 1.26 -18.35 -3.73
CA TRP A 67 1.38 -17.40 -2.62
C TRP A 67 0.31 -16.31 -2.68
N PHE A 68 0.01 -15.80 -3.87
CA PHE A 68 -1.12 -14.89 -4.07
C PHE A 68 -2.42 -15.51 -3.55
N TYR A 69 -2.76 -16.73 -3.98
CA TYR A 69 -4.00 -17.38 -3.55
C TYR A 69 -4.06 -17.60 -2.04
N ARG A 70 -2.96 -18.01 -1.39
CA ARG A 70 -2.93 -18.18 0.08
C ARG A 70 -3.24 -16.88 0.82
N TYR A 71 -2.59 -15.78 0.44
CA TYR A 71 -2.84 -14.48 1.06
C TYR A 71 -4.24 -13.95 0.72
N SER A 72 -4.73 -14.15 -0.51
CA SER A 72 -6.08 -13.76 -0.90
C SER A 72 -7.15 -14.51 -0.12
N VAL A 73 -6.97 -15.80 0.17
CA VAL A 73 -7.90 -16.56 1.01
C VAL A 73 -7.98 -15.96 2.42
N VAL A 74 -6.83 -15.67 3.03
CA VAL A 74 -6.79 -15.00 4.35
C VAL A 74 -7.47 -13.63 4.28
N ALA A 75 -7.19 -12.84 3.24
CA ALA A 75 -7.80 -11.53 3.04
C ALA A 75 -9.34 -11.63 2.96
N VAL A 76 -9.86 -12.54 2.14
CA VAL A 76 -11.31 -12.76 1.99
C VAL A 76 -11.94 -13.19 3.30
N LEU A 77 -11.38 -14.19 3.99
CA LEU A 77 -11.91 -14.67 5.27
C LEU A 77 -11.98 -13.55 6.32
N MET A 78 -10.95 -12.71 6.37
CA MET A 78 -10.89 -11.61 7.32
C MET A 78 -11.80 -10.44 6.92
N PHE A 79 -11.99 -10.16 5.63
CA PHE A 79 -12.90 -9.11 5.17
C PHE A 79 -14.39 -9.45 5.26
N VAL A 80 -14.75 -10.75 5.21
CA VAL A 80 -16.16 -11.17 5.37
C VAL A 80 -16.77 -10.63 6.66
N ILE A 81 -16.00 -10.63 7.76
CA ILE A 81 -16.45 -10.15 9.07
C ILE A 81 -16.85 -8.66 9.02
N PRO A 82 -15.97 -7.69 8.74
CA PRO A 82 -16.33 -6.28 8.69
C PRO A 82 -17.35 -5.95 7.58
N ILE A 83 -17.30 -6.62 6.43
CA ILE A 83 -18.27 -6.40 5.34
C ILE A 83 -19.67 -6.82 5.73
N TYR A 84 -19.82 -7.90 6.52
CA TYR A 84 -21.12 -8.33 7.04
C TYR A 84 -21.78 -7.24 7.90
N TYR A 85 -21.01 -6.53 8.73
CA TYR A 85 -21.52 -5.41 9.54
C TYR A 85 -21.70 -4.12 8.74
N GLN A 86 -20.87 -3.89 7.73
CA GLN A 86 -20.85 -2.66 6.93
C GLN A 86 -20.64 -2.97 5.45
N VAL A 87 -21.72 -3.33 4.74
CA VAL A 87 -21.67 -3.71 3.31
C VAL A 87 -21.11 -2.59 2.42
N LYS A 88 -21.31 -1.32 2.82
CA LYS A 88 -20.78 -0.14 2.13
C LYS A 88 -19.24 -0.12 2.07
N LEU A 89 -18.54 -0.93 2.86
CA LEU A 89 -17.09 -1.13 2.72
C LEU A 89 -16.68 -1.59 1.32
N LEU A 90 -17.56 -2.30 0.60
CA LEU A 90 -17.29 -2.74 -0.76
C LEU A 90 -16.99 -1.58 -1.71
N TYR A 91 -17.58 -0.40 -1.48
CA TYR A 91 -17.32 0.77 -2.32
C TYR A 91 -15.86 1.24 -2.24
N PHE A 92 -15.20 1.14 -1.08
CA PHE A 92 -13.78 1.46 -0.94
C PHE A 92 -12.91 0.45 -1.69
N GLY A 93 -13.26 -0.84 -1.63
CA GLY A 93 -12.58 -1.87 -2.42
C GLY A 93 -12.72 -1.64 -3.92
N ILE A 94 -13.91 -1.29 -4.39
CA ILE A 94 -14.17 -0.93 -5.80
C ILE A 94 -13.38 0.32 -6.19
N ALA A 95 -13.32 1.34 -5.34
CA ALA A 95 -12.58 2.57 -5.58
C ALA A 95 -11.06 2.34 -5.73
N MET A 96 -10.50 1.29 -5.12
CA MET A 96 -9.10 0.91 -5.28
C MET A 96 -8.78 0.22 -6.62
N VAL A 97 -9.77 -0.38 -7.30
CA VAL A 97 -9.60 -1.15 -8.54
C VAL A 97 -8.85 -0.38 -9.64
N PRO A 98 -9.19 0.87 -10.01
CA PRO A 98 -8.47 1.61 -11.04
C PRO A 98 -6.98 1.79 -10.70
N PHE A 99 -6.65 2.07 -9.44
CA PHE A 99 -5.26 2.22 -8.99
C PHE A 99 -4.51 0.90 -9.00
N PHE A 100 -5.19 -0.20 -8.68
CA PHE A 100 -4.62 -1.54 -8.80
C PHE A 100 -4.32 -1.92 -10.26
N ILE A 101 -5.17 -1.52 -11.20
CA ILE A 101 -4.92 -1.70 -12.64
C ILE A 101 -3.66 -0.94 -13.08
N ILE A 102 -3.46 0.30 -12.58
CA ILE A 102 -2.22 1.07 -12.82
C ILE A 102 -1.00 0.29 -12.31
N ASN A 103 -1.06 -0.25 -11.08
CA ASN A 103 0.01 -1.08 -10.52
C ASN A 103 0.35 -2.30 -11.39
N ILE A 104 -0.66 -3.00 -11.90
CA ILE A 104 -0.48 -4.13 -12.82
C ILE A 104 0.18 -3.67 -14.13
N TYR A 105 -0.25 -2.55 -14.70
CA TYR A 105 0.31 -2.01 -15.93
C TYR A 105 1.81 -1.68 -15.78
N TYR A 106 2.19 -1.03 -14.68
CA TYR A 106 3.60 -0.72 -14.40
C TYR A 106 4.44 -1.96 -14.09
N ALA A 107 3.88 -2.97 -13.41
CA ALA A 107 4.53 -4.25 -13.21
C ALA A 107 4.81 -4.98 -14.54
N ARG A 108 3.86 -4.99 -15.48
CA ARG A 108 4.05 -5.55 -16.84
C ARG A 108 5.17 -4.85 -17.61
N LYS A 109 5.26 -3.53 -17.48
CA LYS A 109 6.33 -2.72 -18.08
C LYS A 109 7.66 -2.78 -17.32
N LYS A 110 7.74 -3.51 -16.21
CA LYS A 110 8.90 -3.57 -15.30
C LYS A 110 9.32 -2.20 -14.77
N LYS A 111 8.37 -1.27 -14.64
CA LYS A 111 8.55 0.12 -14.19
C LYS A 111 7.90 0.38 -12.82
N GLU A 112 8.03 -0.56 -11.89
CA GLU A 112 7.41 -0.47 -10.55
C GLU A 112 7.86 0.76 -9.74
N ARG A 113 9.02 1.34 -10.08
CA ARG A 113 9.59 2.53 -9.42
C ARG A 113 9.15 3.86 -10.06
N ASP A 114 8.22 3.81 -11.00
CA ASP A 114 7.68 5.02 -11.62
C ASP A 114 6.89 5.86 -10.61
N PHE A 115 6.93 7.18 -10.73
CA PHE A 115 6.24 8.06 -9.79
C PHE A 115 4.72 7.94 -9.86
N VAL A 116 4.17 7.75 -11.06
CA VAL A 116 2.71 7.57 -11.22
C VAL A 116 2.25 6.28 -10.54
N ASN A 117 3.09 5.24 -10.57
CA ASN A 117 2.84 3.99 -9.88
C ASN A 117 2.80 4.18 -8.36
N ASP A 118 3.77 4.93 -7.80
CA ASP A 118 3.80 5.23 -6.38
C ASP A 118 2.59 6.07 -5.95
N VAL A 119 2.19 7.07 -6.75
CA VAL A 119 0.97 7.86 -6.49
C VAL A 119 -0.25 6.95 -6.43
N ALA A 120 -0.40 6.01 -7.38
CA ALA A 120 -1.53 5.07 -7.38
C ALA A 120 -1.53 4.15 -6.14
N ALA A 121 -0.36 3.67 -5.71
CA ALA A 121 -0.22 2.88 -4.50
C ALA A 121 -0.56 3.69 -3.24
N ILE A 122 -0.06 4.92 -3.13
CA ILE A 122 -0.34 5.83 -2.00
C ILE A 122 -1.83 6.16 -1.94
N THR A 123 -2.48 6.45 -3.07
CA THR A 123 -3.93 6.66 -3.11
C THR A 123 -4.68 5.45 -2.57
N SER A 124 -4.29 4.24 -3.01
CA SER A 124 -4.90 2.99 -2.53
C SER A 124 -4.73 2.87 -1.01
N PHE A 125 -3.55 3.16 -0.47
CA PHE A 125 -3.34 3.11 0.98
C PHE A 125 -4.20 4.13 1.75
N CYS A 126 -4.35 5.34 1.21
CA CYS A 126 -5.20 6.37 1.82
C CYS A 126 -6.69 6.00 1.75
N ILE A 127 -7.16 5.32 0.68
CA ILE A 127 -8.52 4.74 0.63
C ILE A 127 -8.69 3.67 1.71
N GLY A 128 -7.65 2.89 2.02
CA GLY A 128 -7.66 1.95 3.16
C GLY A 128 -7.85 2.67 4.50
N GLY A 129 -7.24 3.84 4.67
CA GLY A 129 -7.48 4.73 5.80
C GLY A 129 -8.91 5.24 5.88
N LEU A 130 -9.50 5.64 4.75
CA LEU A 130 -10.92 6.01 4.67
C LEU A 130 -11.86 4.86 5.05
N ALA A 131 -11.57 3.64 4.57
CA ALA A 131 -12.35 2.46 4.92
C ALA A 131 -12.28 2.17 6.44
N SER A 132 -11.10 2.36 7.05
CA SER A 132 -10.89 2.27 8.48
C SER A 132 -11.72 3.32 9.25
N PHE A 133 -11.65 4.59 8.84
CA PHE A 133 -12.49 5.66 9.42
C PHE A 133 -13.98 5.33 9.34
N TYR A 134 -14.43 4.88 8.16
CA TYR A 134 -15.81 4.55 7.91
C TYR A 134 -16.31 3.39 8.78
N MET A 135 -15.44 2.43 9.11
CA MET A 135 -15.78 1.32 10.00
C MET A 135 -16.12 1.79 11.42
N GLY A 136 -15.46 2.82 11.92
CA GLY A 136 -15.75 3.39 13.24
C GLY A 136 -17.02 4.24 13.28
N ASN A 137 -17.18 5.12 12.28
CA ASN A 137 -18.20 6.19 12.32
C ASN A 137 -19.47 5.83 11.54
N GLY A 138 -19.39 4.93 10.55
CA GLY A 138 -20.49 4.57 9.64
C GLY A 138 -20.90 5.68 8.66
N GLN A 139 -20.25 6.84 8.73
CA GLN A 139 -20.53 8.01 7.89
C GLN A 139 -19.27 8.51 7.20
N PHE A 140 -19.47 9.10 6.03
CA PHE A 140 -18.42 9.81 5.32
C PHE A 140 -18.52 11.29 5.68
N THR A 141 -17.56 11.78 6.47
CA THR A 141 -17.55 13.15 6.99
C THR A 141 -16.42 13.97 6.38
N MET A 142 -16.45 15.30 6.57
CA MET A 142 -15.35 16.18 6.13
C MET A 142 -14.02 15.77 6.77
N THR A 143 -14.03 15.34 8.03
CA THR A 143 -12.84 14.83 8.74
C THR A 143 -12.20 13.63 8.03
N ALA A 144 -13.01 12.76 7.41
CA ALA A 144 -12.48 11.64 6.62
C ALA A 144 -11.71 12.14 5.39
N LEU A 145 -12.27 13.12 4.67
CA LEU A 145 -11.62 13.75 3.52
C LEU A 145 -10.33 14.48 3.90
N GLU A 146 -10.35 15.23 5.00
CA GLU A 146 -9.16 15.92 5.53
C GLU A 146 -8.05 14.91 5.84
N LEU A 147 -8.38 13.83 6.54
CA LEU A 147 -7.43 12.77 6.89
C LEU A 147 -6.84 12.10 5.64
N PHE A 148 -7.68 11.81 4.65
CA PHE A 148 -7.24 11.30 3.36
C PHE A 148 -6.26 12.27 2.69
N MET A 149 -6.61 13.55 2.61
CA MET A 149 -5.77 14.57 1.97
C MET A 149 -4.45 14.77 2.71
N PHE A 150 -4.46 14.81 4.05
CA PHE A 150 -3.23 14.93 4.84
C PHE A 150 -2.31 13.73 4.65
N CYS A 151 -2.84 12.50 4.74
CA CYS A 151 -2.03 11.30 4.50
C CYS A 151 -1.49 11.28 3.08
N PHE A 152 -2.34 11.57 2.10
CA PHE A 152 -1.99 11.55 0.68
C PHE A 152 -0.88 12.55 0.35
N LEU A 153 -1.04 13.82 0.76
CA LEU A 153 -0.05 14.87 0.54
C LEU A 153 1.26 14.59 1.29
N PHE A 154 1.17 14.10 2.53
CA PHE A 154 2.35 13.74 3.32
C PHE A 154 3.18 12.64 2.62
N PHE A 155 2.54 11.54 2.21
CA PHE A 155 3.24 10.42 1.59
C PHE A 155 3.73 10.71 0.17
N ILE A 156 2.98 11.49 -0.61
CA ILE A 156 3.46 11.96 -1.91
C ILE A 156 4.65 12.89 -1.74
N GLY A 157 4.58 13.86 -0.82
CA GLY A 157 5.68 14.78 -0.55
C GLY A 157 6.94 14.05 -0.10
N SER A 158 6.80 13.10 0.84
CA SER A 158 7.89 12.23 1.28
C SER A 158 8.51 11.43 0.12
N THR A 159 7.67 10.82 -0.72
CA THR A 159 8.14 10.02 -1.86
C THR A 159 8.87 10.88 -2.89
N PHE A 160 8.34 12.06 -3.19
CA PHE A 160 8.95 13.02 -4.10
C PHE A 160 10.31 13.51 -3.59
N TYR A 161 10.39 13.86 -2.30
CA TYR A 161 11.62 14.27 -1.64
C TYR A 161 12.69 13.16 -1.71
N VAL A 162 12.34 11.93 -1.30
CA VAL A 162 13.27 10.79 -1.32
C VAL A 162 13.80 10.53 -2.74
N LYS A 163 12.94 10.58 -3.76
CA LYS A 163 13.37 10.40 -5.15
C LYS A 163 14.31 11.51 -5.62
N THR A 164 14.06 12.75 -5.21
CA THR A 164 14.91 13.90 -5.54
C THR A 164 16.28 13.76 -4.90
N MET A 165 16.34 13.42 -3.60
CA MET A 165 17.59 13.19 -2.86
C MET A 165 18.41 12.03 -3.44
N ILE A 166 17.76 10.92 -3.83
CA ILE A 166 18.46 9.80 -4.47
C ILE A 166 19.05 10.22 -5.82
N ARG A 167 18.28 10.97 -6.62
CA ARG A 167 18.77 11.49 -7.91
C ARG A 167 19.98 12.40 -7.73
N GLU A 168 19.93 13.30 -6.76
CA GLU A 168 21.04 14.19 -6.43
C GLU A 168 22.29 13.43 -5.99
N LYS A 169 22.14 12.46 -5.07
CA LYS A 169 23.26 11.59 -4.63
C LYS A 169 23.89 10.82 -5.79
N ILE A 170 23.09 10.33 -6.73
CA ILE A 170 23.59 9.66 -7.94
C ILE A 170 24.37 10.63 -8.83
N ILE A 171 23.87 11.85 -9.05
CA ILE A 171 24.55 12.88 -9.86
C ILE A 171 25.89 13.26 -9.24
N LEU A 172 25.94 13.49 -7.93
CA LEU A 172 27.18 13.82 -7.21
C LEU A 172 28.22 12.69 -7.30
N SER A 173 27.77 11.43 -7.15
CA SER A 173 28.63 10.26 -7.31
C SER A 173 29.19 10.12 -8.73
N ILE A 174 28.40 10.43 -9.77
CA ILE A 174 28.86 10.41 -11.16
C ILE A 174 29.90 11.51 -11.42
N ASN A 175 29.71 12.68 -10.79
CA ASN A 175 30.59 13.84 -10.96
C ASN A 175 31.84 13.81 -10.05
N GLY A 176 32.11 12.69 -9.37
CA GLY A 176 33.31 12.51 -8.55
C GLY A 176 33.33 13.29 -7.23
N PHE A 177 32.19 13.83 -6.79
CA PHE A 177 32.09 14.45 -5.47
C PHE A 177 31.94 13.37 -4.40
N PRO A 178 32.81 13.35 -3.35
CA PRO A 178 32.68 12.38 -2.27
C PRO A 178 31.33 12.55 -1.57
N GLY A 179 30.61 11.45 -1.36
CA GLY A 179 29.22 11.42 -0.87
C GLY A 179 29.00 11.87 0.59
N ASP A 180 30.00 12.51 1.20
CA ASP A 180 30.03 12.93 2.60
C ASP A 180 29.95 14.46 2.79
N ILE A 181 29.62 15.21 1.73
CA ILE A 181 29.34 16.63 1.86
C ILE A 181 27.84 16.78 2.09
N ILE A 182 27.46 17.43 3.19
CA ILE A 182 26.10 17.80 3.63
C ILE A 182 25.50 16.85 4.68
N TYR A 183 26.02 16.93 5.91
CA TYR A 183 25.19 16.95 7.13
C TYR A 183 25.77 17.97 8.11
N TYR A 184 25.23 19.18 8.09
CA TYR A 184 25.11 20.09 9.23
C TYR A 184 23.71 20.71 9.16
#